data_AF-B8CCT3-F1
#
_entry.id   AF-B8CCT3-F1
#
_cell.length_a   1.000
_cell.length_b   1.000
_cell.length_c   1.000
_cell.angle_alpha   90.00
_cell.angle_beta   90.00
_cell.angle_gamma   90.00
#
_symmetry.space_group_name_H-M   'P 1'
#
loop_
_entity.id
_entity.type
_entity.pdbx_description
1 polymer ?
#
loop_
_entity_poly.entity_id
_entity_poly.type
_entity_poly.pdbx_seq_one_letter_code
_entity_poly.pdbx_strand_id
1 'polypeptide(L)'
;MSAPTLAVLCEDADEETTIPIVGVRFEIFQCMLRYAYGDDIPDELWKPTNNRNNSNNNILSSSPAMELLDAANRFGVVGLKILAESKVQQHNISIETASDLILYADAKNCPLLKEKAMDYFVLHAEEIRKSPSFERIEESTHIMVELMDALLSSRRSSTNTLRSFSLGEQDVDYGSMSVNLLRRMLEERGLDVDGSREMLIGRLEGWNVGRNNM
;
A
#
# COMPACT_ATOMS: atom_id res chain seq x y z
N MET A 1 -15.26 -6.98 -11.01
CA MET A 1 -16.22 -6.52 -9.98
C MET A 1 -15.47 -5.55 -9.09
N SER A 2 -15.96 -4.32 -8.95
CA SER A 2 -15.17 -3.26 -8.32
C SER A 2 -15.15 -3.30 -6.78
N ALA A 3 -16.02 -4.09 -6.14
CA ALA A 3 -16.09 -4.21 -4.68
C ALA A 3 -16.67 -5.59 -4.26
N PRO A 4 -15.83 -6.63 -4.12
CA PRO A 4 -16.29 -7.99 -3.81
C PRO A 4 -16.92 -8.09 -2.42
N THR A 5 -16.41 -7.36 -1.42
CA THR A 5 -16.94 -7.41 -0.06
C THR A 5 -18.32 -6.74 0.04
N LEU A 6 -18.55 -5.67 -0.73
CA LEU A 6 -19.88 -5.06 -0.83
C LEU A 6 -20.88 -5.99 -1.51
N ALA A 7 -20.45 -6.73 -2.55
CA ALA A 7 -21.31 -7.69 -3.22
C ALA A 7 -21.80 -8.77 -2.24
N VAL A 8 -20.89 -9.35 -1.45
CA VAL A 8 -21.23 -10.35 -0.42
C VAL A 8 -22.18 -9.77 0.64
N LEU A 9 -21.93 -8.53 1.08
CA LEU A 9 -22.82 -7.86 2.05
C LEU A 9 -24.24 -7.64 1.52
N CYS A 10 -24.40 -7.49 0.20
CA CYS A 10 -25.71 -7.33 -0.44
C CYS A 10 -26.36 -8.66 -0.83
N GLU A 11 -25.60 -9.75 -0.99
CA GLU A 11 -26.14 -11.08 -1.30
C GLU A 11 -26.99 -11.66 -0.15
N ASP A 12 -26.64 -11.32 1.09
CA ASP A 12 -27.34 -11.79 2.30
C ASP A 12 -28.54 -10.91 2.72
N ALA A 13 -28.82 -9.83 2.00
CA ALA A 13 -29.82 -8.83 2.37
C ALA A 13 -31.00 -8.79 1.39
N ASP A 14 -32.23 -8.89 1.90
CA ASP A 14 -33.46 -8.64 1.13
C ASP A 14 -33.54 -7.16 0.70
N GLU A 15 -34.21 -6.87 -0.43
CA GLU A 15 -34.34 -5.53 -1.04
C GLU A 15 -34.88 -4.44 -0.08
N GLU A 16 -35.58 -4.82 0.99
CA GLU A 16 -36.15 -3.91 2.01
C GLU A 16 -35.25 -3.71 3.24
N THR A 17 -34.14 -4.45 3.36
CA THR A 17 -33.28 -4.43 4.56
C THR A 17 -32.24 -3.31 4.46
N THR A 18 -32.28 -2.37 5.40
CA THR A 18 -31.24 -1.33 5.51
C THR A 18 -29.97 -1.91 6.14
N ILE A 19 -28.84 -1.75 5.45
CA ILE A 19 -27.53 -2.21 5.94
C ILE A 19 -26.81 -1.05 6.63
N PRO A 20 -26.64 -1.06 7.97
CA PRO A 20 -25.93 0.00 8.66
C PRO A 20 -24.41 -0.13 8.42
N ILE A 21 -23.82 0.87 7.78
CA ILE A 21 -22.37 0.93 7.59
C ILE A 21 -21.74 1.64 8.79
N VAL A 22 -21.14 0.85 9.68
CA VAL A 22 -20.50 1.36 10.89
C VAL A 22 -19.01 1.60 10.65
N GLY A 23 -18.48 2.72 11.14
CA GLY A 23 -17.04 2.99 11.16
C GLY A 23 -16.47 3.64 9.89
N VAL A 24 -17.33 4.18 9.01
CA VAL A 24 -16.90 4.97 7.85
C VAL A 24 -17.65 6.29 7.86
N ARG A 25 -16.94 7.41 7.68
CA ARG A 25 -17.58 8.72 7.54
C ARG A 25 -18.42 8.77 6.27
N PHE A 26 -19.57 9.46 6.33
CA PHE A 26 -20.49 9.58 5.20
C PHE A 26 -19.80 10.11 3.94
N GLU A 27 -18.94 11.12 4.10
CA GLU A 27 -18.23 11.75 2.99
C GLU A 27 -17.28 10.76 2.30
N ILE A 28 -16.56 9.94 3.07
CA ILE A 28 -15.64 8.93 2.55
C ILE A 28 -16.38 7.81 1.83
N PHE A 29 -17.49 7.34 2.42
CA PHE A 29 -18.32 6.29 1.82
C PHE A 29 -18.95 6.75 0.49
N GLN A 30 -19.45 7.99 0.44
CA GLN A 30 -19.99 8.57 -0.79
C GLN A 30 -18.93 8.63 -1.90
N CYS A 31 -17.68 8.92 -1.56
CA CYS A 31 -16.60 9.00 -2.54
C CYS A 31 -16.18 7.63 -3.06
N MET A 32 -16.15 6.64 -2.18
CA MET A 32 -15.94 5.25 -2.59
C MET A 32 -17.07 4.78 -3.52
N LEU A 33 -18.33 5.12 -3.23
CA LEU A 33 -19.45 4.82 -4.13
C LEU A 33 -19.27 5.52 -5.48
N ARG A 34 -18.99 6.82 -5.51
CA ARG A 34 -18.71 7.56 -6.77
C ARG A 34 -17.67 6.85 -7.62
N TYR A 35 -16.55 6.46 -7.01
CA TYR A 35 -15.51 5.71 -7.69
C TYR A 35 -15.99 4.35 -8.21
N ALA A 36 -16.79 3.62 -7.44
CA ALA A 36 -17.37 2.35 -7.88
C ALA A 36 -18.33 2.50 -9.08
N TYR A 37 -19.02 3.64 -9.19
CA TYR A 37 -19.90 3.99 -10.30
C TYR A 37 -19.16 4.63 -11.50
N GLY A 38 -17.83 4.81 -11.40
CA GLY A 38 -16.99 5.33 -12.49
C GLY A 38 -16.76 6.84 -12.49
N ASP A 39 -17.12 7.54 -11.42
CA ASP A 39 -16.78 8.96 -11.23
C ASP A 39 -15.37 9.12 -10.63
N ASP A 40 -14.67 10.17 -11.05
CA ASP A 40 -13.39 10.56 -10.48
C ASP A 40 -13.55 11.20 -9.09
N ILE A 41 -12.55 10.98 -8.22
CA ILE A 41 -12.54 11.54 -6.87
C ILE A 41 -11.91 12.93 -6.92
N PRO A 42 -12.64 14.00 -6.51
CA PRO A 42 -12.10 15.35 -6.57
C PRO A 42 -10.89 15.53 -5.66
N ASP A 43 -9.85 16.22 -6.17
CA ASP A 43 -8.57 16.46 -5.50
C ASP A 43 -8.71 17.16 -4.13
N GLU A 44 -9.82 17.85 -3.89
CA GLU A 44 -10.12 18.53 -2.63
C GLU A 44 -10.32 17.58 -1.44
N LEU A 45 -10.76 16.35 -1.71
CA LEU A 45 -11.01 15.35 -0.67
C LEU A 45 -9.75 14.64 -0.21
N TRP A 46 -8.67 14.72 -0.99
CA TRP A 46 -7.37 14.19 -0.62
C TRP A 46 -6.64 15.11 0.34
N LYS A 47 -6.99 16.39 0.34
CA LYS A 47 -6.39 17.39 1.22
C LYS A 47 -7.02 17.30 2.61
N PRO A 48 -6.22 17.43 3.68
CA PRO A 48 -6.78 17.54 5.02
C PRO A 48 -7.76 18.72 5.05
N THR A 49 -9.00 18.47 5.45
CA THR A 49 -9.99 19.54 5.54
C THR A 49 -9.61 20.43 6.72
N ASN A 50 -9.40 21.73 6.47
CA ASN A 50 -9.10 22.71 7.52
C ASN A 50 -10.31 22.99 8.44
N ASN A 51 -11.45 22.35 8.18
CA ASN A 51 -12.71 22.55 8.87
C ASN A 51 -13.13 21.28 9.62
N ARG A 52 -12.51 21.01 10.78
CA ARG A 52 -13.20 20.23 11.83
C ARG A 52 -12.70 20.63 13.22
N ASN A 53 -13.52 21.46 13.86
CA ASN A 53 -13.58 21.68 15.30
C ASN A 53 -13.98 20.38 16.02
N ASN A 54 -13.17 19.33 15.96
CA ASN A 54 -13.43 18.12 16.74
C ASN A 54 -12.15 17.59 17.40
N SER A 55 -12.17 17.70 18.72
CA SER A 55 -11.09 17.53 19.68
C SER A 55 -10.83 16.06 20.00
N ASN A 56 -10.41 15.25 19.01
CA ASN A 56 -10.08 13.84 19.21
C ASN A 56 -8.74 13.44 18.54
N ASN A 57 -7.64 13.96 19.08
CA ASN A 57 -6.34 13.36 19.42
C ASN A 57 -5.69 12.20 18.59
N ASN A 58 -6.13 11.84 17.38
CA ASN A 58 -5.41 10.86 16.56
C ASN A 58 -4.92 11.51 15.25
N ILE A 59 -3.69 12.03 15.32
CA ILE A 59 -3.03 12.79 14.25
C ILE A 59 -2.88 11.94 12.97
N LEU A 60 -2.69 10.63 13.12
CA LEU A 60 -2.54 9.69 12.01
C LEU A 60 -3.87 9.42 11.30
N SER A 61 -4.97 9.26 12.05
CA SER A 61 -6.31 8.99 11.48
C SER A 61 -7.04 10.22 10.95
N SER A 62 -6.40 11.40 10.94
CA SER A 62 -7.06 12.66 10.58
C SER A 62 -6.97 13.01 9.09
N SER A 63 -6.14 12.32 8.30
CA SER A 63 -6.07 12.57 6.86
C SER A 63 -7.19 11.82 6.14
N PRO A 64 -8.03 12.51 5.34
CA PRO A 64 -9.11 11.85 4.61
C PRO A 64 -8.60 10.79 3.63
N ALA A 65 -7.35 10.92 3.17
CA ALA A 65 -6.67 9.92 2.35
C ALA A 65 -6.46 8.57 3.07
N MET A 66 -6.06 8.57 4.35
CA MET A 66 -5.89 7.33 5.13
C MET A 66 -7.22 6.67 5.47
N GLU A 67 -8.26 7.47 5.76
CA GLU A 67 -9.60 6.92 5.98
C GLU A 67 -10.20 6.32 4.70
N LEU A 68 -9.95 6.98 3.57
CA LEU A 68 -10.36 6.46 2.26
C LEU A 68 -9.62 5.18 1.91
N LEU A 69 -8.33 5.09 2.24
CA LEU A 69 -7.54 3.87 2.11
C LEU A 69 -8.11 2.74 2.97
N ASP A 70 -8.47 3.01 4.22
CA ASP A 70 -9.07 2.02 5.12
C ASP A 70 -10.44 1.54 4.61
N ALA A 71 -11.29 2.47 4.15
CA ALA A 71 -12.56 2.14 3.52
C ALA A 71 -12.35 1.29 2.25
N ALA A 72 -11.47 1.71 1.36
CA ALA A 72 -11.17 0.98 0.12
C ALA A 72 -10.67 -0.45 0.40
N ASN A 73 -9.78 -0.60 1.38
CA ASN A 73 -9.29 -1.91 1.82
C ASN A 73 -10.41 -2.77 2.43
N ARG A 74 -11.29 -2.17 3.22
CA ARG A 74 -12.43 -2.88 3.84
C ARG A 74 -13.46 -3.36 2.84
N PHE A 75 -13.76 -2.57 1.82
CA PHE A 75 -14.76 -2.88 0.80
C PHE A 75 -14.20 -3.61 -0.43
N GLY A 76 -12.88 -3.83 -0.46
CA GLY A 76 -12.20 -4.56 -1.54
C GLY A 76 -12.08 -3.76 -2.85
N VAL A 77 -12.09 -2.42 -2.77
CA VAL A 77 -11.97 -1.56 -3.97
C VAL A 77 -10.50 -1.35 -4.28
N VAL A 78 -9.90 -2.30 -5.00
CA VAL A 78 -8.45 -2.33 -5.30
C VAL A 78 -7.98 -1.06 -6.01
N GLY A 79 -8.68 -0.60 -7.05
CA GLY A 79 -8.28 0.60 -7.80
C GLY A 79 -8.22 1.85 -6.92
N LEU A 80 -9.21 2.01 -6.03
CA LEU A 80 -9.25 3.11 -5.08
C LEU A 80 -8.14 3.00 -4.03
N LYS A 81 -7.88 1.79 -3.54
CA LYS A 81 -6.78 1.52 -2.60
C LYS A 81 -5.44 1.95 -3.21
N ILE A 82 -5.16 1.57 -4.46
CA ILE A 82 -3.91 1.94 -5.16
C ILE A 82 -3.80 3.45 -5.35
N LEU A 83 -4.88 4.11 -5.77
CA LEU A 83 -4.90 5.57 -5.90
C LEU A 83 -4.68 6.27 -4.56
N ALA A 84 -5.29 5.76 -3.49
CA ALA A 84 -5.15 6.30 -2.16
C ALA A 84 -3.73 6.11 -1.61
N GLU A 85 -3.12 4.93 -1.80
CA GLU A 85 -1.70 4.69 -1.49
C GLU A 85 -0.81 5.75 -2.15
N SER A 86 -1.00 6.01 -3.45
CA SER A 86 -0.19 6.98 -4.20
C SER A 86 -0.31 8.41 -3.65
N LYS A 87 -1.47 8.79 -3.11
CA LYS A 87 -1.70 10.13 -2.54
C LYS A 87 -1.16 10.23 -1.11
N VAL A 88 -1.34 9.20 -0.28
CA VAL A 88 -0.79 9.16 1.09
C VAL A 88 0.75 9.23 1.07
N GLN A 89 1.37 8.53 0.12
CA GLN A 89 2.82 8.55 -0.07
C GLN A 89 3.38 9.97 -0.31
N GLN A 90 2.62 10.86 -0.94
CA GLN A 90 3.08 12.20 -1.29
C GLN A 90 3.06 13.19 -0.12
N HIS A 91 2.18 12.97 0.86
CA HIS A 91 1.84 13.99 1.86
C HIS A 91 2.12 13.60 3.32
N ASN A 92 2.22 12.31 3.64
CA ASN A 92 2.21 11.84 5.04
C ASN A 92 3.54 11.25 5.54
N ILE A 93 4.62 11.32 4.75
CA ILE A 93 5.91 10.77 5.17
C ILE A 93 6.70 11.86 5.92
N SER A 94 6.84 11.68 7.23
CA SER A 94 7.67 12.49 8.13
C SER A 94 8.54 11.59 9.00
N ILE A 95 9.58 12.12 9.64
CA ILE A 95 10.50 11.35 10.51
C ILE A 95 9.74 10.72 11.70
N GLU A 96 8.79 11.46 12.27
CA GLU A 96 7.99 11.01 13.40
C GLU A 96 6.93 9.96 13.01
N THR A 97 6.38 10.05 11.79
CA THR A 97 5.31 9.17 11.32
C THR A 97 5.79 7.99 10.48
N ALA A 98 7.04 8.02 9.98
CA ALA A 98 7.57 6.98 9.09
C ALA A 98 7.44 5.57 9.68
N SER A 99 7.75 5.40 10.96
CA SER A 99 7.69 4.10 11.61
C SER A 99 6.27 3.55 11.71
N ASP A 100 5.32 4.39 12.13
CA ASP A 100 3.90 4.03 12.20
C ASP A 100 3.31 3.75 10.82
N LEU A 101 3.79 4.48 9.80
CA LEU A 101 3.36 4.30 8.43
C LEU A 101 3.81 2.96 7.85
N ILE A 102 5.02 2.49 8.18
CA ILE A 102 5.51 1.17 7.78
C ILE A 102 4.62 0.08 8.38
N LEU A 103 4.35 0.15 9.69
CA LEU A 103 3.49 -0.82 10.37
C LEU A 103 2.05 -0.78 9.82
N TYR A 104 1.53 0.42 9.55
CA TYR A 104 0.22 0.59 8.94
C TYR A 104 0.15 -0.01 7.54
N ALA A 105 1.16 0.25 6.70
CA ALA A 105 1.23 -0.27 5.34
C ALA A 105 1.33 -1.80 5.31
N ASP A 106 2.05 -2.39 6.26
CA ASP A 106 2.11 -3.83 6.44
C ASP A 106 0.75 -4.42 6.83
N ALA A 107 0.10 -3.83 7.85
CA ALA A 107 -1.21 -4.29 8.33
C ALA A 107 -2.34 -4.18 7.28
N LYS A 108 -2.28 -3.18 6.40
CA LYS A 108 -3.27 -2.95 5.33
C LYS A 108 -2.84 -3.51 3.98
N ASN A 109 -1.73 -4.23 3.93
CA ASN A 109 -1.18 -4.82 2.71
C ASN A 109 -1.06 -3.81 1.56
N CYS A 110 -0.38 -2.69 1.85
CA CYS A 110 -0.19 -1.55 0.96
C CYS A 110 1.27 -1.48 0.49
N PRO A 111 1.66 -2.20 -0.57
CA PRO A 111 3.06 -2.39 -0.93
C PRO A 111 3.76 -1.11 -1.41
N LEU A 112 3.07 -0.20 -2.12
CA LEU A 112 3.69 1.07 -2.57
C LEU A 112 4.07 1.98 -1.39
N LEU A 113 3.14 2.09 -0.44
CA LEU A 113 3.33 2.92 0.75
C LEU A 113 4.47 2.37 1.60
N LYS A 114 4.53 1.03 1.76
CA LYS A 114 5.59 0.32 2.47
C LYS A 114 6.96 0.55 1.82
N GLU A 115 7.07 0.37 0.50
CA GLU A 115 8.31 0.61 -0.26
C GLU A 115 8.83 2.04 -0.05
N LYS A 116 7.96 3.05 -0.22
CA LYS A 116 8.41 4.43 -0.06
C LYS A 116 8.75 4.80 1.39
N ALA A 117 8.00 4.28 2.35
CA ALA A 117 8.28 4.52 3.76
C ALA A 117 9.61 3.86 4.19
N MET A 118 9.93 2.68 3.64
CA MET A 118 11.22 2.02 3.83
C MET A 118 12.37 2.79 3.17
N ASP A 119 12.19 3.30 1.95
CA ASP A 119 13.19 4.16 1.29
C ASP A 119 13.51 5.39 2.15
N TYR A 120 12.47 6.03 2.69
CA TYR A 120 12.62 7.17 3.58
C TYR A 120 13.32 6.79 4.89
N PHE A 121 13.00 5.61 5.44
CA PHE A 121 13.66 5.08 6.62
C PHE A 121 15.15 4.88 6.39
N VAL A 122 15.55 4.30 5.26
CA VAL A 122 16.95 4.07 4.91
C VAL A 122 17.72 5.40 4.78
N LEU A 123 17.08 6.44 4.24
CA LEU A 123 17.67 7.78 4.10
C LEU A 123 17.88 8.48 5.45
N HIS A 124 16.93 8.34 6.38
CA HIS A 124 16.90 9.04 7.68
C HIS A 124 17.10 8.10 8.89
N ALA A 125 17.79 6.97 8.69
CA ALA A 125 17.88 5.90 9.68
C ALA A 125 18.43 6.36 11.04
N GLU A 126 19.39 7.30 11.05
CA GLU A 126 19.97 7.84 12.29
C GLU A 126 19.00 8.69 13.10
N GLU A 127 18.10 9.41 12.42
CA GLU A 127 17.12 10.30 13.04
C GLU A 127 15.93 9.49 13.56
N ILE A 128 15.46 8.52 12.77
CA ILE A 128 14.34 7.66 13.15
C ILE A 128 14.73 6.73 14.30
N ARG A 129 15.97 6.22 14.33
CA ARG A 129 16.44 5.41 15.47
C ARG A 129 16.41 6.15 16.81
N LYS A 130 16.51 7.49 16.79
CA LYS A 130 16.43 8.32 18.01
C LYS A 130 14.99 8.69 18.36
N SER A 131 14.03 8.48 17.45
CA SER A 131 12.63 8.83 17.68
C SER A 131 11.93 7.73 18.49
N PRO A 132 10.95 8.09 19.34
CA PRO A 132 10.18 7.11 20.10
C PRO A 132 9.32 6.21 19.20
N SER A 133 9.03 6.64 17.98
CA SER A 133 8.26 5.87 17.00
C SER A 133 8.98 4.58 16.57
N PHE A 134 10.30 4.47 16.78
CA PHE A 134 11.06 3.26 16.48
C PHE A 134 10.80 2.12 17.47
N GLU A 135 10.41 2.40 18.72
CA GLU A 135 10.12 1.38 19.74
C GLU A 135 9.01 0.42 19.27
N ARG A 136 8.02 0.94 18.54
CA ARG A 136 6.92 0.15 17.95
C ARG A 136 7.37 -0.79 16.83
N ILE A 137 8.46 -0.46 16.14
CA ILE A 137 9.07 -1.33 15.13
C ILE A 137 9.84 -2.47 15.80
N GLU A 138 10.50 -2.20 16.93
CA GLU A 138 11.25 -3.22 17.66
C GLU A 138 10.35 -4.38 18.13
N GLU A 139 9.06 -4.12 18.35
CA GLU A 139 8.06 -5.13 18.67
C GLU A 139 7.78 -6.11 17.50
N SER A 140 8.04 -5.70 16.25
CA SER A 140 7.74 -6.47 15.04
C SER A 140 9.01 -7.04 14.41
N THR A 141 9.26 -8.33 14.66
CA THR A 141 10.47 -9.02 14.17
C THR A 141 10.57 -9.11 12.66
N HIS A 142 9.46 -9.28 11.94
CA HIS A 142 9.45 -9.37 10.48
C HIS A 142 9.80 -8.04 9.81
N ILE A 143 9.27 -6.92 10.31
CA ILE A 143 9.57 -5.57 9.79
C ILE A 143 11.06 -5.26 9.99
N MET A 144 11.65 -5.64 11.12
CA MET A 144 13.08 -5.46 11.35
C MET A 144 13.94 -6.24 10.35
N VAL A 145 13.59 -7.50 10.04
CA VAL A 145 14.29 -8.30 9.02
C VAL A 145 14.21 -7.61 7.66
N GLU A 146 13.02 -7.17 7.26
CA GLU A 146 12.82 -6.46 5.99
C GLU A 146 13.57 -5.12 5.93
N LEU A 147 13.64 -4.37 7.04
CA LEU A 147 14.42 -3.13 7.12
C LEU A 147 15.93 -3.41 7.02
N MET A 148 16.41 -4.47 7.65
CA MET A 148 17.81 -4.89 7.52
C MET A 148 18.12 -5.30 6.07
N ASP A 149 17.22 -6.04 5.42
CA ASP A 149 17.37 -6.40 4.01
C ASP A 149 17.31 -5.18 3.09
N ALA A 150 16.46 -4.19 3.38
CA ALA A 150 16.39 -2.93 2.65
C ALA A 150 17.69 -2.11 2.81
N LEU A 151 18.25 -2.03 4.02
CA LEU A 151 19.54 -1.38 4.30
C LEU A 151 20.69 -2.09 3.57
N LEU A 152 20.70 -3.43 3.57
CA LEU A 152 21.71 -4.21 2.86
C LEU A 152 21.58 -4.05 1.34
N SER A 153 20.35 -3.99 0.82
CA SER A 153 20.07 -3.82 -0.61
C SER A 153 20.44 -2.42 -1.11
N SER A 154 20.17 -1.38 -0.30
CA SER A 154 20.64 -0.02 -0.56
C SER A 154 22.17 0.05 -0.65
N ARG A 155 22.88 -0.67 0.23
CA ARG A 155 24.34 -0.77 0.21
C ARG A 155 24.88 -1.58 -0.98
N ARG A 156 24.11 -2.57 -1.45
CA ARG A 156 24.42 -3.40 -2.62
C ARG A 156 24.24 -2.66 -3.94
N SER A 157 23.33 -1.69 -4.03
CA SER A 157 23.16 -0.89 -5.26
C SER A 157 24.45 -0.15 -5.66
N SER A 158 25.27 0.25 -4.68
CA SER A 158 26.60 0.84 -4.90
C SER A 158 27.67 -0.16 -5.37
N THR A 159 27.43 -1.47 -5.28
CA THR A 159 28.38 -2.54 -5.65
C THR A 159 27.85 -3.47 -6.76
N ASN A 160 26.58 -3.36 -7.16
CA ASN A 160 25.91 -4.29 -8.07
C ASN A 160 26.34 -4.15 -9.55
N THR A 161 27.21 -3.19 -9.89
CA THR A 161 27.85 -3.12 -11.21
C THR A 161 28.72 -4.36 -11.53
N LEU A 162 28.99 -5.23 -10.54
CA LEU A 162 29.81 -6.44 -10.71
C LEU A 162 29.02 -7.77 -10.75
N ARG A 163 27.72 -7.79 -10.41
CA ARG A 163 26.91 -9.03 -10.44
C ARG A 163 26.13 -9.24 -11.74
N SER A 164 26.05 -8.24 -12.61
CA SER A 164 25.44 -8.34 -13.94
C SER A 164 26.15 -9.33 -14.88
N PHE A 165 27.24 -9.96 -14.45
CA PHE A 165 27.98 -10.96 -15.22
C PHE A 165 27.58 -12.42 -14.95
N SER A 166 26.70 -12.69 -13.98
CA SER A 166 26.35 -14.08 -13.58
C SER A 166 24.86 -14.44 -13.66
N LEU A 167 23.98 -13.53 -14.04
CA LEU A 167 22.59 -13.88 -14.37
C LEU A 167 22.54 -14.28 -15.84
N GLY A 168 22.05 -15.49 -16.13
CA GLY A 168 21.71 -15.88 -17.50
C GLY A 168 20.65 -14.93 -18.06
N GLU A 169 20.64 -14.71 -19.38
CA GLU A 169 19.77 -13.76 -20.11
C GLU A 169 18.25 -13.90 -19.84
N GLN A 170 17.81 -14.88 -19.06
CA GLN A 170 16.39 -15.21 -18.83
C GLN A 170 15.92 -15.05 -17.37
N ASP A 171 16.82 -14.74 -16.42
CA ASP A 171 16.44 -14.62 -15.01
C ASP A 171 16.20 -13.15 -14.65
N VAL A 172 14.92 -12.76 -14.66
CA VAL A 172 14.49 -11.39 -14.32
C VAL A 172 14.44 -11.27 -12.80
N ASP A 173 15.32 -10.45 -12.22
CA ASP A 173 15.29 -10.14 -10.79
C ASP A 173 14.11 -9.22 -10.45
N TYR A 174 12.93 -9.82 -10.25
CA TYR A 174 11.73 -9.13 -9.78
C TYR A 174 11.90 -8.55 -8.36
N GLY A 175 12.86 -9.06 -7.59
CA GLY A 175 13.17 -8.64 -6.23
C GLY A 175 13.75 -7.23 -6.14
N SER A 176 14.38 -6.72 -7.21
CA SER A 176 14.91 -5.34 -7.26
C SER A 176 13.99 -4.34 -7.98
N MET A 177 12.86 -4.79 -8.51
CA MET A 177 11.90 -3.91 -9.19
C MET A 177 10.99 -3.17 -8.21
N SER A 178 10.56 -1.96 -8.60
CA SER A 178 9.59 -1.17 -7.83
C SER A 178 8.18 -1.77 -7.93
N VAL A 179 7.38 -1.59 -6.89
CA VAL A 179 6.00 -2.10 -6.85
C VAL A 179 5.15 -1.55 -8.01
N ASN A 180 5.38 -0.31 -8.44
CA ASN A 180 4.70 0.26 -9.62
C ASN A 180 5.03 -0.51 -10.90
N LEU A 181 6.30 -0.88 -11.09
CA LEU A 181 6.73 -1.66 -12.25
C LEU A 181 6.14 -3.07 -12.20
N LEU A 182 6.15 -3.71 -11.03
CA LEU A 182 5.52 -5.02 -10.82
C LEU A 182 4.02 -4.99 -11.17
N ARG A 183 3.28 -3.98 -10.68
CA ARG A 183 1.85 -3.80 -11.00
C ARG A 183 1.62 -3.61 -12.50
N ARG A 184 2.42 -2.78 -13.16
CA ARG A 184 2.33 -2.57 -14.61
C ARG A 184 2.58 -3.87 -15.38
N MET A 185 3.59 -4.64 -14.99
CA MET A 185 3.89 -5.93 -15.64
C MET A 185 2.78 -6.96 -15.43
N LEU A 186 2.12 -6.96 -14.27
CA LEU A 186 0.96 -7.81 -14.02
C LEU A 186 -0.23 -7.38 -14.88
N GLU A 187 -0.50 -6.08 -14.98
CA GLU A 187 -1.58 -5.53 -15.79
C GLU A 187 -1.41 -5.85 -17.29
N GLU A 188 -0.20 -5.67 -17.83
CA GLU A 188 0.14 -6.06 -19.22
C GLU A 188 -0.08 -7.56 -19.49
N ARG A 189 0.05 -8.39 -18.46
CA ARG A 189 -0.15 -9.85 -18.53
C ARG A 189 -1.58 -10.27 -18.17
N GLY A 190 -2.46 -9.33 -17.83
CA GLY A 190 -3.83 -9.61 -17.39
C GLY A 190 -3.92 -10.35 -16.05
N LEU A 191 -2.90 -10.24 -15.21
CA LEU A 191 -2.83 -10.86 -13.88
C LEU A 191 -3.35 -9.89 -12.81
N ASP A 192 -3.77 -10.45 -11.67
CA ASP A 192 -4.25 -9.68 -10.53
C ASP A 192 -3.13 -8.81 -9.90
N VAL A 193 -3.44 -7.52 -9.72
CA VAL A 193 -2.53 -6.47 -9.22
C VAL A 193 -2.67 -6.21 -7.72
N ASP A 194 -3.61 -6.86 -7.04
CA ASP A 194 -3.77 -6.75 -5.59
C ASP A 194 -2.85 -7.72 -4.82
N GLY A 195 -2.61 -7.41 -3.55
CA GLY A 195 -1.82 -8.23 -2.64
C GLY A 195 -0.53 -7.58 -2.20
N SER A 196 0.26 -8.37 -1.44
CA SER A 196 1.56 -7.93 -0.93
C SER A 196 2.59 -7.93 -2.05
N ARG A 197 3.74 -7.28 -1.82
CA ARG A 197 4.84 -7.26 -2.78
C ARG A 197 5.26 -8.67 -3.19
N GLU A 198 5.29 -9.59 -2.23
CA GLU A 198 5.64 -11.00 -2.42
C GLU A 198 4.60 -11.72 -3.29
N MET A 199 3.31 -11.40 -3.13
CA MET A 199 2.27 -11.94 -4.01
C MET A 199 2.43 -11.45 -5.45
N LEU A 200 2.80 -10.17 -5.66
CA LEU A 200 3.05 -9.63 -6.99
C LEU A 200 4.23 -10.35 -7.67
N ILE A 201 5.34 -10.52 -6.94
CA ILE A 201 6.53 -11.23 -7.42
C ILE A 201 6.21 -12.69 -7.73
N GLY A 202 5.57 -13.40 -6.79
CA GLY A 202 5.22 -14.81 -6.97
C GLY A 202 4.32 -15.06 -8.19
N ARG A 203 3.38 -14.14 -8.49
CA ARG A 203 2.56 -14.22 -9.71
C ARG A 203 3.39 -14.04 -10.98
N LEU A 204 4.36 -13.12 -10.98
CA LEU A 204 5.23 -12.88 -12.14
C LEU A 204 6.23 -14.03 -12.37
N GLU A 205 6.79 -14.59 -11.30
CA GLU A 205 7.66 -15.77 -11.35
C GLU A 205 6.90 -17.01 -11.85
N GLY A 206 5.73 -17.28 -11.27
CA GLY A 206 4.88 -18.40 -11.70
C GLY A 206 4.46 -18.32 -13.17
N TRP A 207 4.17 -17.11 -13.66
CA TRP A 207 3.88 -16.88 -15.07
C TRP A 207 5.08 -17.17 -15.98
N ASN A 208 6.30 -16.79 -15.57
CA ASN A 208 7.52 -17.01 -16.36
C ASN A 208 7.90 -18.50 -16.42
N VAL A 209 7.74 -19.22 -15.31
CA VAL A 209 7.95 -20.69 -15.25
C VAL A 209 6.95 -21.43 -16.13
N GLY A 210 5.67 -21.00 -16.12
CA GLY A 210 4.64 -21.57 -16.99
C GLY A 210 4.94 -21.40 -18.49
N ARG A 211 5.57 -20.28 -18.88
CA ARG A 211 5.99 -20.01 -20.26
C ARG A 211 7.23 -20.81 -20.66
N ASN A 212 8.19 -21.03 -19.77
CA ASN A 212 9.41 -21.80 -20.06
C ASN A 212 9.16 -23.31 -20.16
N ASN A 213 8.03 -23.81 -19.64
CA ASN A 213 7.63 -25.22 -19.70
C ASN A 213 6.65 -25.55 -20.85
N MET A 214 6.38 -24.60 -21.76
CA MET A 214 5.58 -24.78 -22.98
C MET A 214 6.46 -24.60 -24.21
#